data_AF-A0A820PAP3-F1
#
_entry.id   AF-A0A820PAP3-F1
#
_cell.length_a   1.000
_cell.length_b   1.000
_cell.length_c   1.000
_cell.angle_alpha   90.00
_cell.angle_beta   90.00
_cell.angle_gamma   90.00
#
_symmetry.space_group_name_H-M   'P 1'
#
loop_
_entity.id
_entity.type
_entity.pdbx_description
1 polymer ?
#
loop_
_entity_poly.entity_id
_entity_poly.type
_entity_poly.pdbx_seq_one_letter_code
_entity_poly.pdbx_strand_id
1 'polypeptide(L)'
;KVVGFRYGQYSSGIDRVGSPSVCKNVSDSMKLVVQHFQDFIRSRSSPWYSAETHLGCWRQLTVRESRLNHLLLMIAFCQGQLTSVR
;
A
#
# COMPACT_ATOMS: atom_id res chain seq x y z
N LYS A 1 -10.28 -3.79 -3.14
CA LYS A 1 -9.13 -3.94 -2.19
C LYS A 1 -8.82 -2.59 -1.55
N VAL A 2 -8.23 -2.62 -0.36
CA VAL A 2 -7.86 -1.44 0.44
C VAL A 2 -6.35 -1.40 0.59
N VAL A 3 -5.75 -0.20 0.54
CA VAL A 3 -4.36 -0.01 0.96
C VAL A 3 -4.36 0.24 2.47
N GLY A 4 -3.58 -0.53 3.21
CA GLY A 4 -3.54 -0.39 4.66
C GLY A 4 -2.62 -1.39 5.33
N PHE A 5 -2.83 -1.57 6.63
CA PHE A 5 -2.00 -2.47 7.42
C PHE A 5 -2.48 -3.89 7.25
N ARG A 6 -1.55 -4.79 6.90
CA ARG A 6 -1.81 -6.22 6.89
C ARG A 6 -1.68 -6.78 8.29
N TYR A 7 -2.65 -7.59 8.71
CA TYR A 7 -2.64 -8.28 10.00
C TYR A 7 -3.24 -9.67 9.86
N GLY A 8 -2.66 -10.65 10.58
CA GLY A 8 -3.04 -12.06 10.50
C GLY A 8 -1.82 -12.99 10.49
N GLN A 9 -2.04 -14.29 10.68
CA GLN A 9 -0.98 -15.29 10.57
C GLN A 9 -0.64 -15.54 9.11
N TYR A 10 0.65 -15.41 8.79
CA TYR A 10 1.22 -15.70 7.47
C TYR A 10 1.03 -17.16 7.02
N SER A 11 0.83 -18.09 7.97
CA SER A 11 0.79 -19.53 7.71
C SER A 11 -0.55 -20.06 7.16
N SER A 12 -1.64 -19.30 7.27
CA SER A 12 -2.99 -19.74 6.84
C SER A 12 -3.52 -19.03 5.60
N GLY A 13 -2.72 -18.20 4.93
CA GLY A 13 -3.13 -17.49 3.72
C GLY A 13 -4.07 -16.30 3.95
N ILE A 14 -4.42 -15.97 5.20
CA ILE A 14 -5.36 -14.89 5.49
C ILE A 14 -4.72 -13.52 5.22
N ASP A 15 -5.03 -12.94 4.05
CA ASP A 15 -4.60 -11.60 3.65
C ASP A 15 -5.62 -10.54 4.11
N ARG A 16 -5.75 -10.35 5.43
CA ARG A 16 -6.60 -9.29 5.98
C ARG A 16 -5.84 -7.97 6.01
N VAL A 17 -6.37 -7.00 5.29
CA VAL A 17 -5.84 -5.63 5.23
C VAL A 17 -6.88 -4.67 5.80
N GLY A 18 -6.50 -3.89 6.81
CA GLY A 18 -7.35 -2.88 7.43
C GLY A 18 -6.96 -1.47 7.05
N SER A 19 -7.99 -0.63 6.96
CA SER A 19 -7.80 0.78 6.66
C SER A 19 -7.06 1.50 7.80
N PRO A 20 -6.09 2.38 7.51
CA PRO A 20 -5.46 3.22 8.52
C PRO A 20 -6.39 4.34 9.03
N SER A 21 -7.58 4.54 8.44
CA SER A 21 -8.54 5.56 8.85
C SER A 21 -8.97 5.44 10.32
N VAL A 22 -9.04 4.20 10.84
CA VAL A 22 -9.42 3.92 12.24
C VAL A 22 -8.24 3.99 13.22
N CYS A 23 -7.01 4.16 12.72
CA CYS A 23 -5.80 4.18 13.54
C CYS A 23 -5.53 5.58 14.10
N LYS A 24 -5.69 5.74 15.41
CA LYS A 24 -5.43 7.00 16.13
C LYS A 24 -3.95 7.44 16.09
N ASN A 25 -3.05 6.48 15.98
CA ASN A 25 -1.60 6.72 15.97
C ASN A 25 -1.05 7.11 14.58
N VAL A 26 -1.92 7.18 13.57
CA VAL A 26 -1.57 7.60 12.22
C VAL A 26 -2.09 9.01 12.02
N SER A 27 -1.23 9.91 11.56
CA SER A 27 -1.61 11.29 11.28
C SER A 27 -2.56 11.40 10.09
N ASP A 28 -3.27 12.51 10.01
CA ASP A 28 -4.21 12.75 8.91
C ASP A 28 -3.49 12.94 7.57
N SER A 29 -2.30 13.55 7.58
CA SER A 29 -1.39 13.63 6.42
C SER A 29 -1.08 12.24 5.85
N MET A 30 -0.74 11.28 6.73
CA MET A 30 -0.44 9.91 6.31
C MET A 30 -1.69 9.18 5.79
N LYS A 31 -2.85 9.37 6.43
CA LYS A 31 -4.13 8.79 5.95
C LYS A 31 -4.49 9.32 4.55
N LEU A 32 -4.29 10.61 4.31
CA LEU A 32 -4.54 11.24 3.02
C LEU A 32 -3.64 10.67 1.93
N VAL A 33 -2.35 10.48 2.21
CA VAL A 33 -1.42 9.81 1.30
C VAL A 33 -1.91 8.40 0.94
N VAL A 34 -2.33 7.61 1.94
CA VAL A 34 -2.84 6.25 1.70
C VAL A 34 -4.09 6.27 0.83
N GLN A 35 -5.00 7.22 1.05
CA GLN A 35 -6.20 7.38 0.23
C GLN A 35 -5.84 7.69 -1.22
N HIS A 36 -4.98 8.69 -1.47
CA HIS A 36 -4.55 9.03 -2.83
C HIS A 36 -3.82 7.87 -3.52
N PHE A 37 -2.95 7.16 -2.80
CA PHE A 37 -2.26 6.00 -3.36
C PHE A 37 -3.21 4.86 -3.69
N GLN A 38 -4.22 4.63 -2.85
CA GLN A 38 -5.28 3.66 -3.12
C GLN A 38 -6.04 4.00 -4.40
N ASP A 39 -6.44 5.26 -4.56
CA ASP A 39 -7.17 5.71 -5.75
C ASP A 39 -6.29 5.64 -7.01
N PHE A 40 -4.99 5.95 -6.87
CA PHE A 40 -4.00 5.77 -7.93
C PHE A 40 -3.83 4.31 -8.38
N ILE A 41 -3.77 3.36 -7.46
CA ILE A 41 -3.69 1.93 -7.85
C ILE A 41 -5.00 1.47 -8.49
N ARG A 42 -6.16 1.93 -7.99
CA ARG A 42 -7.47 1.57 -8.55
C ARG A 42 -7.67 2.06 -9.97
N SER A 43 -7.10 3.20 -10.34
CA SER A 43 -7.19 3.72 -11.71
C SER A 43 -6.30 2.96 -12.69
N ARG A 44 -5.34 2.15 -12.22
CA ARG A 44 -4.46 1.33 -13.07
C ARG A 44 -4.96 -0.11 -13.16
N SER A 45 -4.75 -0.74 -14.32
CA SER A 45 -5.01 -2.17 -14.54
C SER A 45 -3.98 -3.10 -13.87
N SER A 46 -2.93 -2.54 -13.25
CA SER A 46 -1.87 -3.34 -12.64
C SER A 46 -2.38 -4.15 -11.44
N PRO A 47 -2.03 -5.44 -11.35
CA PRO A 47 -2.55 -6.31 -10.30
C PRO A 47 -2.04 -5.88 -8.91
N TRP A 48 -2.97 -5.85 -7.96
CA TRP A 48 -2.67 -5.72 -6.54
C TRP A 48 -1.85 -6.92 -6.07
N TYR A 49 -0.91 -6.71 -5.14
CA TYR A 49 -0.23 -7.85 -4.53
C TYR A 49 -1.21 -8.79 -3.82
N SER A 50 -0.94 -10.08 -3.94
CA SER A 50 -1.63 -11.17 -3.26
C SER A 50 -0.58 -12.00 -2.51
N ALA A 51 -0.74 -12.14 -1.20
CA ALA A 51 0.16 -12.96 -0.41
C ALA A 51 0.06 -14.46 -0.73
N GLU A 52 -1.13 -14.92 -1.17
CA GLU A 52 -1.39 -16.33 -1.48
C GLU A 52 -0.73 -16.78 -2.79
N THR A 53 -0.82 -15.95 -3.84
CA THR A 53 -0.29 -16.30 -5.17
C THR A 53 1.10 -15.71 -5.42
N HIS A 54 1.58 -14.83 -4.54
CA HIS A 54 2.79 -14.02 -4.71
C HIS A 54 2.81 -13.18 -6.00
N LEU A 55 1.64 -12.98 -6.63
CA LEU A 55 1.46 -12.17 -7.82
C LEU A 55 1.05 -10.74 -7.45
N GLY A 56 1.36 -9.80 -8.34
CA GLY A 56 0.99 -8.39 -8.21
C GLY A 56 2.17 -7.44 -8.11
N CYS A 57 1.96 -6.21 -8.59
CA CYS A 57 3.03 -5.23 -8.76
C CYS A 57 3.33 -4.47 -7.47
N TRP A 58 2.29 -4.04 -6.76
CA TRP A 58 2.39 -3.13 -5.63
C TRP A 58 2.51 -3.87 -4.31
N ARG A 59 3.69 -3.89 -3.69
CA ARG A 59 3.97 -4.73 -2.51
C ARG A 59 3.87 -3.99 -1.19
N GLN A 60 4.44 -2.79 -1.11
CA GLN A 60 4.47 -2.04 0.14
C GLN A 60 4.49 -0.53 -0.12
N LEU A 61 3.71 0.20 0.68
CA LEU A 61 3.79 1.64 0.82
C LEU A 61 4.28 1.95 2.24
N THR A 62 5.39 2.67 2.34
CA THR A 62 5.87 3.22 3.61
C THR A 62 5.72 4.74 3.54
N VAL A 63 4.92 5.30 4.45
CA VAL A 63 4.81 6.75 4.64
C VAL A 63 5.46 7.09 5.98
N ARG A 64 6.36 8.07 5.99
CA ARG A 64 6.97 8.62 7.20
C ARG A 64 6.72 10.11 7.24
N GLU A 65 6.31 10.60 8.39
CA GLU A 65 6.17 12.03 8.66
C GLU A 65 7.23 12.46 9.67
N SER A 66 7.95 13.54 9.36
CA SER A 66 8.88 14.16 10.30
C SER A 66 8.14 15.04 11.30
N ARG A 67 8.78 15.40 12.42
CA ARG A 67 8.22 16.38 13.37
C ARG A 67 8.06 17.80 12.79
N LEU A 68 8.66 18.06 11.62
CA LEU A 68 8.52 19.31 10.87
C LEU A 68 7.46 19.19 9.75
N ASN A 69 6.59 18.18 9.81
CA ASN A 69 5.53 17.91 8.82
C ASN A 69 6.04 17.62 7.41
N HIS A 70 7.28 17.11 7.27
CA HIS A 70 7.77 16.63 5.98
C HIS A 70 7.36 15.17 5.77
N LEU A 71 6.85 14.86 4.58
CA LEU A 71 6.44 13.50 4.21
C LEU A 71 7.49 12.83 3.32
N LEU A 72 7.88 11.60 3.69
CA LEU A 72 8.64 10.68 2.85
C LEU A 72 7.74 9.51 2.46
N LEU A 73 7.64 9.27 1.16
CA LEU A 73 6.91 8.14 0.60
C LEU A 73 7.92 7.18 -0.05
N MET A 74 7.87 5.92 0.34
CA MET A 74 8.64 4.84 -0.30
C MET A 74 7.68 3.78 -0.79
N ILE A 75 7.72 3.47 -2.09
CA ILE A 75 6.84 2.49 -2.71
C ILE A 75 7.70 1.33 -3.23
N ALA A 76 7.48 0.13 -2.69
CA ALA A 76 8.11 -1.09 -3.18
C ALA A 76 7.18 -1.78 -4.18
N PHE A 77 7.71 -2.00 -5.39
CA PHE A 77 7.00 -2.67 -6.48
C PHE A 77 7.94 -3.59 -7.26
N CYS A 78 7.40 -4.53 -8.04
CA CYS A 78 8.23 -5.40 -8.86
C CYS A 78 8.71 -4.69 -10.15
N GLN A 79 10.02 -4.74 -10.41
CA GLN A 79 10.67 -4.04 -11.51
C GLN A 79 10.20 -4.49 -12.91
N GLY A 80 9.82 -5.76 -13.07
CA GLY A 80 9.50 -6.36 -14.37
C GLY A 80 8.16 -5.97 -15.00
N GLN A 81 7.39 -5.05 -14.41
CA GLN A 81 6.05 -4.66 -14.90
C GLN A 81 5.91 -3.16 -15.17
N LEU A 82 6.93 -2.34 -14.87
CA LEU A 82 6.88 -0.90 -15.13
C LEU A 82 7.29 -0.55 -16.57
N THR A 83 7.94 -1.47 -17.29
CA THR A 83 8.50 -1.24 -18.64
C THR A 83 7.56 -1.58 -19.80
N SER A 84 6.37 -2.15 -19.54
CA SER A 84 5.38 -2.44 -20.60
C SER A 84 4.42 -1.27 -20.83
N VAL A 85 4.97 -0.07 -20.97
CA VAL A 85 4.27 1.07 -21.59
C VAL A 85 5.19 1.56 -22.71
N ARG A 86 5.09 0.88 -23.84
CA ARG A 86 5.50 1.38 -25.16
C ARG A 86 4.40 1.03 -26.14
#